data_AF-A0A7V8E1P2-F1
#
_entry.id   AF-A0A7V8E1P2-F1
#
_cell.length_a   1.000
_cell.length_b   1.000
_cell.length_c   1.000
_cell.angle_alpha   90.00
_cell.angle_beta   90.00
_cell.angle_gamma   90.00
#
_symmetry.space_group_name_H-M   'P 1'
#
loop_
_entity.id
_entity.type
_entity.pdbx_description
1 polymer ?
#
loop_
_entity_poly.entity_id
_entity_poly.type
_entity_poly.pdbx_seq_one_letter_code
_entity_poly.pdbx_strand_id
1 'polypeptide(L)'
;MKQRLASLALALRRSPLGALGALSGLTMRESVRKKVFIVLVVFTVVMLGATALLPSIRPEDRVILIETWALRAITFFGVLIAVFLAGVSLPDDIEERRVFTLLTKPLARWQLLAGRFAGFASLLAAFALAAFVICSVFVRIVALGGGGTLASRTEYAAREVRVEEEDGLSKVEARSTEADPLIGIITGGGQTIAFWAFRGVDLTDLPETVTARCTLEVQGRAMMSFGELEVFLRPISHDVPAPEAAALGWNVRFVKEPDPNAGPNEPLPLRLATRKITVKHMIPFEIQFPRGWLGETGGLDIAVKRAKPNLTVSVRPKSVVLLSSPHNFEWNFAKAIASTYLLWMVVLALTIAGSTVLSAPVNLLFGLAVFVTGSMVGYVRESLPTVAERIKVAESEEKEADHGHKHGGGEDFPIPVLRFSQFVSRISLAAIPDMNTFDASTPILRGVDIPADKIYEGLKFALAYVVGALLAGLAFLRMREFR
;
A
#
# COMPACT_ATOMS: atom_id res chain seq x y z
N MET A 1 43.86 -7.75 -27.68
CA MET A 1 42.58 -7.68 -26.91
C MET A 1 42.71 -8.23 -25.49
N LYS A 2 43.21 -9.46 -25.27
CA LYS A 2 43.39 -10.07 -23.94
C LYS A 2 44.28 -9.28 -22.97
N GLN A 3 45.39 -8.69 -23.41
CA GLN A 3 46.25 -7.84 -22.57
C GLN A 3 45.58 -6.53 -22.14
N ARG A 4 44.75 -5.92 -23.00
CA ARG A 4 43.98 -4.71 -22.65
C ARG A 4 42.87 -5.00 -21.64
N LEU A 5 42.22 -6.16 -21.73
CA LEU A 5 41.24 -6.62 -20.74
C LEU A 5 41.91 -6.95 -19.39
N ALA A 6 43.10 -7.56 -19.41
CA ALA A 6 43.86 -7.84 -18.20
C ALA A 6 44.37 -6.55 -17.52
N SER A 7 44.82 -5.55 -18.29
CA SER A 7 45.23 -4.25 -17.75
C SER A 7 44.02 -3.43 -17.24
N LEU A 8 42.86 -3.51 -17.90
CA LEU A 8 41.62 -2.88 -17.42
C LEU A 8 41.11 -3.54 -16.14
N ALA A 9 41.19 -4.86 -16.03
CA ALA A 9 40.86 -5.60 -14.82
C ALA A 9 41.80 -5.25 -13.64
N LEU A 10 43.09 -5.04 -13.91
CA LEU A 10 44.08 -4.58 -12.92
C LEU A 10 43.87 -3.11 -12.52
N ALA A 11 43.49 -2.24 -13.46
CA ALA A 11 43.17 -0.84 -13.21
C ALA A 11 41.85 -0.68 -12.42
N LEU A 12 40.82 -1.46 -12.77
CA LEU A 12 39.58 -1.55 -12.00
C LEU A 12 39.85 -2.09 -10.59
N ARG A 13 40.74 -3.07 -10.42
CA ARG A 13 41.15 -3.61 -9.11
C ARG A 13 41.90 -2.59 -8.22
N ARG A 14 42.48 -1.54 -8.81
CA ARG A 14 43.10 -0.41 -8.07
C ARG A 14 42.14 0.75 -7.82
N SER A 15 40.97 0.78 -8.43
CA SER A 15 39.98 1.86 -8.25
C SER A 15 39.14 1.65 -6.98
N PRO A 16 38.62 2.73 -6.36
CA PRO A 16 37.74 2.62 -5.18
C PRO A 16 36.49 1.76 -5.47
N LEU A 17 36.02 1.72 -6.72
CA LEU A 17 34.88 0.92 -7.15
C LEU A 17 35.21 -0.58 -7.26
N GLY A 18 36.43 -0.95 -7.70
CA GLY A 18 36.84 -2.36 -7.73
C GLY A 18 37.09 -2.94 -6.35
N ALA A 19 37.55 -2.12 -5.40
CA ALA A 19 37.67 -2.51 -3.99
C ALA A 19 36.28 -2.82 -3.37
N LEU A 20 35.28 -1.98 -3.66
CA LEU A 20 33.88 -2.21 -3.25
C LEU A 20 33.32 -3.51 -3.81
N GLY A 21 33.47 -3.75 -5.12
CA GLY A 21 32.99 -4.97 -5.77
C GLY A 21 33.65 -6.24 -5.22
N ALA A 22 34.96 -6.19 -4.96
CA ALA A 22 35.69 -7.30 -4.36
C ALA A 22 35.22 -7.59 -2.92
N LEU A 23 34.99 -6.55 -2.11
CA LEU A 23 34.52 -6.71 -0.73
C LEU A 23 33.07 -7.20 -0.66
N SER A 24 32.20 -6.68 -1.52
CA SER A 24 30.82 -7.15 -1.68
C SER A 24 30.79 -8.62 -2.07
N GLY A 25 31.58 -9.03 -3.07
CA GLY A 25 31.67 -10.43 -3.49
C GLY A 25 32.22 -11.38 -2.42
N LEU A 26 33.16 -10.91 -1.59
CA LEU A 26 33.65 -11.66 -0.44
C LEU A 26 32.55 -11.85 0.61
N THR A 27 31.90 -10.75 1.01
CA THR A 27 30.83 -10.74 2.01
C THR A 27 29.67 -11.62 1.57
N MET A 28 29.32 -11.59 0.28
CA MET A 28 28.31 -12.43 -0.33
C MET A 28 28.65 -13.92 -0.17
N ARG A 29 29.86 -14.33 -0.56
CA ARG A 29 30.31 -15.73 -0.46
C ARG A 29 30.40 -16.23 0.97
N GLU A 30 30.83 -15.38 1.89
CA GLU A 30 30.90 -15.71 3.31
C GLU A 30 29.50 -15.96 3.88
N SER A 31 28.56 -15.08 3.56
CA SER A 31 27.20 -15.12 4.11
C SER A 31 26.37 -16.30 3.60
N VAL A 32 26.51 -16.68 2.33
CA VAL A 32 25.81 -17.85 1.75
C VAL A 32 26.20 -19.15 2.46
N ARG A 33 27.41 -19.22 2.99
CA ARG A 33 27.90 -20.39 3.73
C ARG A 33 27.41 -20.44 5.17
N LYS A 34 26.84 -19.35 5.70
CA LYS A 34 26.30 -19.33 7.06
C LYS A 34 25.01 -20.15 7.09
N LYS A 35 24.94 -21.13 8.00
CA LYS A 35 23.78 -22.02 8.17
C LYS A 35 22.47 -21.25 8.37
N VAL A 36 22.52 -20.13 9.12
CA VAL A 36 21.35 -19.29 9.41
C VAL A 36 20.66 -18.79 8.14
N PHE A 37 21.43 -18.33 7.14
CA PHE A 37 20.87 -17.87 5.86
C PHE A 37 20.12 -18.98 5.14
N ILE A 38 20.76 -20.16 5.02
CA ILE A 38 20.16 -21.33 4.36
C ILE A 38 18.88 -21.77 5.08
N VAL A 39 18.90 -21.82 6.41
CA VAL A 39 17.74 -22.18 7.23
C VAL A 39 16.57 -21.22 6.96
N LEU A 40 16.79 -19.90 6.96
CA LEU A 40 15.73 -18.92 6.70
C LEU A 40 15.15 -19.04 5.28
N VAL A 41 15.99 -19.30 4.28
CA VAL A 41 15.53 -19.53 2.89
C VAL A 41 14.69 -20.80 2.81
N VAL A 42 15.12 -21.90 3.44
CA VAL A 42 14.36 -23.16 3.48
C VAL A 42 13.01 -22.96 4.15
N PHE A 43 12.97 -22.29 5.31
CA PHE A 43 11.71 -21.96 5.98
C PHE A 43 10.78 -21.11 5.11
N THR A 44 11.33 -20.18 4.32
CA THR A 44 10.54 -19.41 3.35
C THR A 44 9.87 -20.34 2.33
N VAL A 45 10.64 -21.25 1.72
CA VAL A 45 10.12 -22.18 0.70
C VAL A 45 9.07 -23.12 1.30
N VAL A 46 9.32 -23.63 2.50
CA VAL A 46 8.35 -24.49 3.22
C VAL A 46 7.06 -23.73 3.51
N MET A 47 7.15 -22.48 3.98
CA MET A 47 5.97 -21.68 4.28
C MET A 47 5.21 -21.28 3.02
N LEU A 48 5.90 -20.98 1.92
CA LEU A 48 5.28 -20.79 0.60
C LEU A 48 4.53 -22.04 0.16
N GLY A 49 5.14 -23.23 0.28
CA GLY A 49 4.47 -24.50 -0.02
C GLY A 49 3.24 -24.76 0.86
N ALA A 50 3.31 -24.40 2.15
CA ALA A 50 2.19 -24.56 3.09
C ALA A 50 0.97 -23.70 2.70
N THR A 51 1.16 -22.56 2.01
CA THR A 51 0.03 -21.75 1.52
C THR A 51 -0.88 -22.50 0.54
N ALA A 52 -0.38 -23.56 -0.11
CA ALA A 52 -1.18 -24.42 -1.00
C ALA A 52 -2.38 -25.09 -0.30
N LEU A 53 -2.21 -25.34 1.00
CA LEU A 53 -3.16 -26.07 1.84
C LEU A 53 -4.26 -25.15 2.40
N LEU A 54 -4.17 -23.84 2.19
CA LEU A 54 -5.16 -22.90 2.69
C LEU A 54 -6.49 -23.09 1.93
N PRO A 55 -7.60 -23.38 2.64
CA PRO A 55 -8.92 -23.48 2.02
C PRO A 55 -9.41 -22.10 1.61
N SER A 56 -9.89 -21.96 0.37
CA SER A 56 -10.55 -20.75 -0.11
C SER A 56 -12.06 -20.97 -0.18
N ILE A 57 -12.84 -20.01 0.32
CA ILE A 57 -14.31 -20.05 0.29
C ILE A 57 -14.83 -19.92 -1.15
N ARG A 58 -14.08 -19.23 -2.02
CA ARG A 58 -14.40 -19.04 -3.44
C ARG A 58 -13.21 -19.46 -4.31
N PRO A 59 -13.43 -20.21 -5.40
CA PRO A 59 -12.35 -20.63 -6.30
C PRO A 59 -11.69 -19.44 -7.00
N GLU A 60 -12.44 -18.38 -7.30
CA GLU A 60 -11.91 -17.15 -7.90
C GLU A 60 -10.89 -16.40 -7.01
N ASP A 61 -11.08 -16.42 -5.69
CA ASP A 61 -10.24 -15.67 -4.73
C ASP A 61 -8.98 -16.44 -4.30
N ARG A 62 -8.86 -17.72 -4.69
CA ARG A 62 -7.79 -18.60 -4.22
C ARG A 62 -6.40 -18.10 -4.61
N VAL A 63 -6.27 -17.59 -5.83
CA VAL A 63 -4.99 -17.09 -6.38
C VAL A 63 -4.53 -15.84 -5.61
N ILE A 64 -5.43 -14.88 -5.42
CA ILE A 64 -5.16 -13.63 -4.71
C ILE A 64 -4.77 -13.89 -3.25
N LEU A 65 -5.45 -14.85 -2.60
CA LEU A 65 -5.14 -15.23 -1.23
C LEU A 65 -3.72 -15.81 -1.13
N ILE A 66 -3.38 -16.77 -1.99
CA ILE A 66 -2.05 -17.39 -2.02
C ILE A 66 -0.96 -16.33 -2.24
N GLU A 67 -1.16 -15.43 -3.20
CA GLU A 67 -0.21 -14.35 -3.50
C GLU A 67 0.00 -13.42 -2.30
N THR A 68 -1.08 -13.02 -1.63
CA THR A 68 -1.03 -12.14 -0.47
C THR A 68 -0.24 -12.78 0.68
N TRP A 69 -0.53 -14.04 0.99
CA TRP A 69 0.18 -14.79 2.04
C TRP A 69 1.63 -15.05 1.68
N ALA A 70 1.91 -15.40 0.42
CA ALA A 70 3.25 -15.60 -0.09
C ALA A 70 4.08 -14.32 0.06
N LEU A 71 3.55 -13.17 -0.36
CA LEU A 71 4.23 -11.90 -0.22
C LEU A 71 4.50 -11.56 1.25
N ARG A 72 3.52 -11.76 2.14
CA ARG A 72 3.68 -11.52 3.59
C ARG A 72 4.77 -12.43 4.19
N ALA A 73 4.82 -13.70 3.81
CA ALA A 73 5.85 -14.64 4.24
C ALA A 73 7.24 -14.23 3.71
N ILE A 74 7.35 -13.87 2.44
CA ILE A 74 8.59 -13.38 1.82
C ILE A 74 9.08 -12.13 2.55
N THR A 75 8.21 -11.15 2.78
CA THR A 75 8.56 -9.93 3.53
C THR A 75 9.09 -10.25 4.92
N PHE A 76 8.41 -11.12 5.67
CA PHE A 76 8.80 -11.52 7.02
C PHE A 76 10.20 -12.18 7.04
N PHE A 77 10.42 -13.20 6.21
CA PHE A 77 11.70 -13.90 6.19
C PHE A 77 12.83 -13.04 5.61
N GLY A 78 12.56 -12.20 4.62
CA GLY A 78 13.56 -11.30 4.07
C GLY A 78 14.02 -10.23 5.08
N VAL A 79 13.11 -9.74 5.93
CA VAL A 79 13.48 -8.88 7.08
C VAL A 79 14.37 -9.64 8.05
N LEU A 80 14.00 -10.88 8.42
CA LEU A 80 14.84 -11.70 9.29
C LEU A 80 16.23 -11.92 8.67
N ILE A 81 16.30 -12.25 7.39
CA ILE A 81 17.57 -12.40 6.67
C ILE A 81 18.39 -11.10 6.74
N ALA A 82 17.78 -9.95 6.46
CA ALA A 82 18.45 -8.65 6.53
C ALA A 82 19.02 -8.37 7.94
N VAL A 83 18.21 -8.59 8.97
CA VAL A 83 18.57 -8.38 10.37
C VAL A 83 19.66 -9.35 10.82
N PHE A 84 19.59 -10.64 10.47
CA PHE A 84 20.62 -11.61 10.84
C PHE A 84 21.94 -11.39 10.11
N LEU A 85 21.88 -11.06 8.80
CA LEU A 85 23.06 -10.77 8.02
C LEU A 85 23.82 -9.58 8.60
N ALA A 86 23.15 -8.45 8.84
CA ALA A 86 23.80 -7.26 9.41
C ALA A 86 24.05 -7.36 10.92
N GLY A 87 23.15 -8.00 11.65
CA GLY A 87 23.12 -8.13 13.10
C GLY A 87 24.32 -8.86 13.66
N VAL A 88 24.72 -9.95 13.00
CA VAL A 88 25.76 -10.86 13.50
C VAL A 88 27.09 -10.62 12.78
N SER A 89 27.08 -10.43 11.46
CA SER A 89 28.34 -10.40 10.70
C SER A 89 29.29 -9.28 11.07
N LEU A 90 28.79 -8.06 11.31
CA LEU A 90 29.66 -6.91 11.54
C LEU A 90 30.13 -6.82 13.00
N PRO A 91 29.29 -7.02 14.02
CA PRO A 91 29.75 -7.03 15.41
C PRO A 91 30.73 -8.16 15.69
N ASP A 92 30.48 -9.38 15.19
CA ASP A 92 31.41 -10.51 15.37
C ASP A 92 32.80 -10.20 14.79
N ASP A 93 32.86 -9.56 13.62
CA ASP A 93 34.14 -9.20 13.02
C ASP A 93 34.91 -8.13 13.80
N ILE A 94 34.17 -7.24 14.49
CA ILE A 94 34.74 -6.22 15.36
C ILE A 94 35.23 -6.87 16.67
N GLU A 95 34.42 -7.74 17.28
CA GLU A 95 34.73 -8.46 18.52
C GLU A 95 35.93 -9.42 18.35
N GLU A 96 35.96 -10.19 17.26
CA GLU A 96 37.04 -11.14 16.94
C GLU A 96 38.31 -10.47 16.36
N ARG A 97 38.37 -9.12 16.32
CA ARG A 97 39.48 -8.32 15.75
C ARG A 97 39.80 -8.63 14.28
N ARG A 98 38.93 -9.33 13.55
CA ARG A 98 39.13 -9.65 12.12
C ARG A 98 39.20 -8.38 11.26
N VAL A 99 38.45 -7.34 11.63
CA VAL A 99 38.50 -6.02 10.95
C VAL A 99 39.92 -5.43 10.92
N PHE A 100 40.75 -5.65 11.94
CA PHE A 100 42.10 -5.11 11.99
C PHE A 100 43.06 -5.77 10.99
N THR A 101 42.82 -7.03 10.61
CA THR A 101 43.60 -7.68 9.54
C THR A 101 43.27 -7.12 8.16
N LEU A 102 42.02 -6.69 7.95
CA LEU A 102 41.58 -6.04 6.70
C LEU A 102 42.09 -4.60 6.57
N LEU A 103 42.27 -3.89 7.70
CA LEU A 103 42.81 -2.52 7.76
C LEU A 103 44.31 -2.42 7.42
N THR A 104 45.03 -3.53 7.34
CA THR A 104 46.42 -3.54 6.85
C THR A 104 46.53 -3.22 5.35
N LYS A 105 45.41 -3.32 4.62
CA LYS A 105 45.27 -2.84 3.24
C LYS A 105 44.70 -1.42 3.24
N PRO A 106 45.06 -0.56 2.27
CA PRO A 106 44.60 0.83 2.21
C PRO A 106 43.11 0.91 1.81
N LEU A 107 42.21 0.49 2.69
CA LEU A 107 40.76 0.52 2.52
C LEU A 107 40.17 1.65 3.35
N ALA A 108 39.42 2.53 2.68
CA ALA A 108 38.71 3.59 3.38
C ALA A 108 37.51 2.99 4.15
N ARG A 109 37.18 3.55 5.32
CA ARG A 109 36.11 3.03 6.19
C ARG A 109 34.73 3.04 5.52
N TRP A 110 34.47 4.04 4.69
CA TRP A 110 33.25 4.10 3.90
C TRP A 110 33.16 2.94 2.90
N GLN A 111 34.30 2.46 2.37
CA GLN A 111 34.33 1.31 1.46
C GLN A 111 34.00 0.02 2.20
N LEU A 112 34.44 -0.11 3.46
CA LEU A 112 34.09 -1.26 4.30
C LEU A 112 32.57 -1.34 4.50
N LEU A 113 31.96 -0.24 4.96
CA LEU A 113 30.53 -0.19 5.26
C LEU A 113 29.67 -0.31 4.00
N ALA A 114 30.01 0.41 2.93
CA ALA A 114 29.28 0.36 1.67
C ALA A 114 29.44 -0.99 0.96
N GLY A 115 30.62 -1.61 0.99
CA GLY A 115 30.84 -2.94 0.41
C GLY A 115 30.09 -4.05 1.17
N ARG A 116 30.02 -3.95 2.51
CA ARG A 116 29.17 -4.81 3.36
C ARG A 116 27.71 -4.68 3.00
N PHE A 117 27.20 -3.45 2.99
CA PHE A 117 25.82 -3.17 2.60
C PHE A 117 25.52 -3.72 1.20
N ALA A 118 26.37 -3.44 0.21
CA ALA A 118 26.19 -3.94 -1.16
C ALA A 118 26.20 -5.48 -1.24
N GLY A 119 27.06 -6.16 -0.47
CA GLY A 119 27.09 -7.63 -0.42
C GLY A 119 25.84 -8.27 0.21
N PHE A 120 25.29 -7.68 1.28
CA PHE A 120 24.02 -8.14 1.84
C PHE A 120 22.83 -7.75 0.96
N ALA A 121 22.87 -6.57 0.34
CA ALA A 121 21.86 -6.11 -0.59
C ALA A 121 21.78 -7.02 -1.83
N SER A 122 22.91 -7.48 -2.37
CA SER A 122 22.91 -8.44 -3.48
C SER A 122 22.37 -9.81 -3.09
N LEU A 123 22.60 -10.25 -1.84
CA LEU A 123 22.01 -11.49 -1.34
C LEU A 123 20.50 -11.41 -1.18
N LEU A 124 20.02 -10.30 -0.61
CA LEU A 124 18.59 -10.03 -0.51
C LEU A 124 17.94 -9.91 -1.89
N ALA A 125 18.67 -9.37 -2.89
CA ALA A 125 18.18 -9.32 -4.27
C ALA A 125 18.08 -10.71 -4.90
N ALA A 126 19.08 -11.57 -4.67
CA ALA A 126 19.04 -12.96 -5.11
C ALA A 126 17.90 -13.74 -4.44
N PHE A 127 17.66 -13.51 -3.14
CA PHE A 127 16.53 -14.06 -2.41
C PHE A 127 15.18 -13.57 -2.96
N ALA A 128 15.02 -12.26 -3.21
CA ALA A 128 13.84 -11.67 -3.83
C ALA A 128 13.56 -12.31 -5.21
N LEU A 129 14.60 -12.46 -6.04
CA LEU A 129 14.47 -13.07 -7.36
C LEU A 129 14.07 -14.54 -7.28
N ALA A 130 14.70 -15.32 -6.38
CA ALA A 130 14.34 -16.71 -6.16
C ALA A 130 12.89 -16.84 -5.66
N ALA A 131 12.48 -16.01 -4.71
CA ALA A 131 11.12 -15.98 -4.20
C ALA A 131 10.10 -15.59 -5.28
N PHE A 132 10.43 -14.63 -6.14
CA PHE A 132 9.63 -14.26 -7.30
C PHE A 132 9.44 -15.44 -8.27
N VAL A 133 10.52 -16.13 -8.65
CA VAL A 133 10.47 -17.28 -9.55
C VAL A 133 9.68 -18.44 -8.93
N ILE A 134 9.92 -18.77 -7.66
CA ILE A 134 9.21 -19.85 -6.98
C ILE A 134 7.71 -19.54 -6.87
N CYS A 135 7.36 -18.32 -6.47
CA CYS A 135 5.95 -17.93 -6.30
C CYS A 135 5.23 -17.82 -7.65
N SER A 136 5.85 -17.26 -8.69
CA SER A 136 5.25 -17.20 -10.03
C SER A 136 4.99 -18.59 -10.61
N VAL A 137 5.95 -19.50 -10.52
CA VAL A 137 5.78 -20.90 -10.93
C VAL A 137 4.66 -21.56 -10.13
N PHE A 138 4.65 -21.36 -8.81
CA PHE A 138 3.65 -21.94 -7.92
C PHE A 138 2.23 -21.43 -8.24
N VAL A 139 2.06 -20.11 -8.41
CA VAL A 139 0.78 -19.50 -8.76
C VAL A 139 0.29 -19.99 -10.13
N ARG A 140 1.17 -20.16 -11.12
CA ARG A 140 0.80 -20.74 -12.43
C ARG A 140 0.30 -22.18 -12.31
N ILE A 141 0.96 -23.00 -11.50
CA ILE A 141 0.53 -24.39 -11.26
C ILE A 141 -0.87 -24.41 -10.65
N VAL A 142 -1.13 -23.54 -9.66
CA VAL A 142 -2.45 -23.45 -9.02
C VAL A 142 -3.51 -22.91 -9.98
N ALA A 143 -3.18 -21.91 -10.81
CA ALA A 143 -4.10 -21.36 -11.80
C ALA A 143 -4.52 -22.40 -12.84
N LEU A 144 -3.58 -23.24 -13.31
CA LEU A 144 -3.86 -24.33 -14.24
C LEU A 144 -4.79 -25.40 -13.64
N GLY A 145 -4.66 -25.69 -12.35
CA GLY A 145 -5.49 -26.69 -11.67
C GLY A 145 -6.84 -26.16 -11.14
N GLY A 146 -7.02 -24.84 -11.03
CA GLY A 146 -8.15 -24.22 -10.33
C GLY A 146 -8.98 -23.21 -11.13
N GLY A 147 -8.60 -22.89 -12.38
CA GLY A 147 -9.37 -21.99 -13.26
C GLY A 147 -9.37 -20.51 -12.82
N GLY A 148 -8.49 -20.11 -11.89
CA GLY A 148 -8.39 -18.73 -11.42
C GLY A 148 -7.81 -17.79 -12.48
N THR A 149 -8.35 -16.57 -12.57
CA THR A 149 -7.88 -15.57 -13.53
C THR A 149 -6.63 -14.86 -12.99
N LEU A 150 -5.52 -14.93 -13.73
CA LEU A 150 -4.25 -14.26 -13.41
C LEU A 150 -4.22 -12.83 -13.97
N ALA A 151 -5.05 -11.94 -13.41
CA ALA A 151 -5.16 -10.57 -13.88
C ALA A 151 -5.14 -9.58 -12.72
N SER A 152 -4.20 -8.64 -12.75
CA SER A 152 -4.31 -7.41 -11.95
C SER A 152 -5.11 -6.37 -12.73
N ARG A 153 -5.86 -5.52 -12.04
CA ARG A 153 -6.58 -4.40 -12.67
C ARG A 153 -6.24 -3.09 -11.97
N THR A 154 -6.13 -2.00 -12.69
CA THR A 154 -5.97 -0.67 -12.09
C THR A 154 -7.32 -0.18 -11.58
N GLU A 155 -7.36 0.39 -10.39
CA GLU A 155 -8.55 1.04 -9.83
C GLU A 155 -8.47 2.55 -10.08
N TYR A 156 -9.42 3.08 -10.85
CA TYR A 156 -9.64 4.52 -10.98
C TYR A 156 -10.68 4.94 -9.94
N ALA A 157 -10.26 5.70 -8.92
CA ALA A 157 -11.18 6.28 -7.95
C ALA A 157 -11.87 7.53 -8.50
N ALA A 158 -13.02 7.87 -7.93
CA ALA A 158 -13.71 9.10 -8.27
C ALA A 158 -12.86 10.32 -7.89
N ARG A 159 -12.78 11.31 -8.79
CA ARG A 159 -12.02 12.54 -8.56
C ARG A 159 -12.77 13.48 -7.63
N GLU A 160 -14.09 13.46 -7.71
CA GLU A 160 -14.96 14.26 -6.88
C GLU A 160 -16.15 13.41 -6.44
N VAL A 161 -16.53 13.60 -5.18
CA VAL A 161 -17.69 12.91 -4.60
C VAL A 161 -18.51 13.93 -3.84
N ARG A 162 -19.81 13.95 -4.12
CA ARG A 162 -20.76 14.90 -3.54
C ARG A 162 -21.96 14.14 -3.00
N VAL A 163 -22.61 14.70 -2.00
CA VAL A 163 -23.89 14.20 -1.48
C VAL A 163 -24.89 15.31 -1.70
N GLU A 164 -25.87 15.08 -2.57
CA GLU A 164 -26.96 16.03 -2.77
C GLU A 164 -28.20 15.52 -2.05
N GLU A 165 -28.91 16.47 -1.44
CA GLU A 165 -30.10 16.23 -0.65
C GLU A 165 -31.33 16.65 -1.46
N GLU A 166 -32.24 15.72 -1.72
CA GLU A 166 -33.40 15.96 -2.58
C GLU A 166 -34.53 16.70 -1.80
N ASP A 167 -34.64 16.46 -0.47
CA ASP A 167 -35.82 16.82 0.33
C ASP A 167 -35.57 17.70 1.58
N GLY A 168 -34.32 18.04 1.93
CA GLY A 168 -33.99 18.88 3.11
C GLY A 168 -34.27 18.25 4.51
N LEU A 169 -34.45 16.92 4.61
CA LEU A 169 -34.81 16.14 5.81
C LEU A 169 -33.72 15.17 6.31
N SER A 170 -32.51 15.22 5.75
CA SER A 170 -31.38 14.31 5.96
C SER A 170 -30.23 15.04 6.66
N LYS A 171 -29.55 14.39 7.61
CA LYS A 171 -28.33 14.93 8.20
C LYS A 171 -27.12 14.29 7.54
N VAL A 172 -26.31 15.08 6.86
CA VAL A 172 -24.98 14.68 6.38
C VAL A 172 -23.97 15.07 7.45
N GLU A 173 -23.61 14.11 8.30
CA GLU A 173 -22.49 14.28 9.24
C GLU A 173 -21.19 13.94 8.50
N ALA A 174 -20.39 14.96 8.19
CA ALA A 174 -19.07 14.82 7.60
C ALA A 174 -18.03 14.73 8.72
N ARG A 175 -17.26 13.64 8.76
CA ARG A 175 -16.13 13.49 9.68
C ARG A 175 -14.87 13.17 8.88
N SER A 176 -14.12 14.20 8.50
CA SER A 176 -12.91 14.00 7.69
C SER A 176 -11.75 13.52 8.55
N THR A 177 -11.15 12.39 8.18
CA THR A 177 -9.78 12.04 8.59
C THR A 177 -8.86 12.27 7.39
N GLU A 178 -7.68 12.84 7.63
CA GLU A 178 -6.73 13.31 6.59
C GLU A 178 -6.21 12.18 5.67
N ALA A 179 -6.30 10.91 6.08
CA ALA A 179 -5.80 9.74 5.34
C ALA A 179 -6.85 9.02 4.46
N ASP A 180 -8.14 9.15 4.78
CA ASP A 180 -9.26 8.61 3.98
C ASP A 180 -10.50 9.49 4.26
N PRO A 181 -10.77 10.52 3.43
CA PRO A 181 -11.81 11.48 3.72
C PRO A 181 -13.17 10.79 3.59
N LEU A 182 -13.76 10.44 4.73
CA LEU A 182 -15.17 10.12 4.83
C LEU A 182 -15.95 11.41 4.55
N ILE A 183 -16.61 11.44 3.39
CA ILE A 183 -17.29 12.65 2.89
C ILE A 183 -18.61 12.85 3.62
N GLY A 184 -19.28 11.76 3.96
CA GLY A 184 -20.47 11.82 4.78
C GLY A 184 -20.98 10.43 5.13
N ILE A 185 -21.61 10.35 6.28
CA ILE A 185 -22.50 9.24 6.61
C ILE A 185 -23.92 9.71 6.32
N ILE A 186 -24.56 9.08 5.35
CA ILE A 186 -25.94 9.42 5.01
C ILE A 186 -26.86 8.78 6.05
N THR A 187 -27.45 9.61 6.92
CA THR A 187 -28.41 9.20 7.94
C THR A 187 -29.74 9.94 7.79
N GLY A 188 -30.84 9.35 8.30
CA GLY A 188 -32.17 9.97 8.31
C GLY A 188 -33.12 9.47 7.22
N GLY A 189 -34.37 9.93 7.30
CA GLY A 189 -35.51 9.40 6.52
C GLY A 189 -35.71 9.99 5.12
N GLY A 190 -34.91 10.99 4.72
CA GLY A 190 -35.04 11.68 3.43
C GLY A 190 -34.40 10.93 2.25
N GLN A 191 -34.73 11.33 1.02
CA GLN A 191 -34.09 10.82 -0.18
C GLN A 191 -32.76 11.54 -0.42
N THR A 192 -31.66 10.85 -0.18
CA THR A 192 -30.30 11.38 -0.37
C THR A 192 -29.59 10.60 -1.46
N ILE A 193 -28.91 11.30 -2.35
CA ILE A 193 -28.17 10.71 -3.47
C ILE A 193 -26.69 11.03 -3.30
N ALA A 194 -25.87 9.99 -3.25
CA ALA A 194 -24.42 10.11 -3.28
C ALA A 194 -23.93 10.05 -4.73
N PHE A 195 -23.10 11.00 -5.15
CA PHE A 195 -22.57 11.13 -6.50
C PHE A 195 -21.06 10.92 -6.50
N TRP A 196 -20.57 10.06 -7.38
CA TRP A 196 -19.17 9.85 -7.70
C TRP A 196 -18.90 10.32 -9.12
N ALA A 197 -18.14 11.39 -9.27
CA ALA A 197 -17.75 11.96 -10.56
C ALA A 197 -16.33 11.52 -10.93
N PHE A 198 -16.25 10.74 -12.00
CA PHE A 198 -15.00 10.33 -12.65
C PHE A 198 -14.64 11.36 -13.71
N ARG A 199 -13.36 11.77 -13.76
CA ARG A 199 -12.84 12.76 -14.72
C ARG A 199 -11.41 12.38 -15.09
N GLY A 200 -11.06 12.44 -16.38
CA GLY A 200 -9.71 12.18 -16.86
C GLY A 200 -9.30 10.71 -16.76
N VAL A 201 -10.27 9.79 -16.85
CA VAL A 201 -9.99 8.35 -16.91
C VAL A 201 -9.44 8.02 -18.30
N ASP A 202 -8.33 7.28 -18.36
CA ASP A 202 -7.75 6.86 -19.64
C ASP A 202 -8.66 5.82 -20.32
N LEU A 203 -9.31 6.25 -21.40
CA LEU A 203 -10.26 5.44 -22.16
C LEU A 203 -9.58 4.28 -22.91
N THR A 204 -8.25 4.32 -23.08
CA THR A 204 -7.48 3.27 -23.77
C THR A 204 -7.19 2.07 -22.89
N ASP A 205 -7.12 2.26 -21.57
CA ASP A 205 -6.90 1.19 -20.59
C ASP A 205 -8.21 0.50 -20.17
N LEU A 206 -9.37 1.04 -20.57
CA LEU A 206 -10.68 0.48 -20.24
C LEU A 206 -11.17 -0.56 -21.26
N PRO A 207 -11.75 -1.70 -20.80
CA PRO A 207 -12.37 -2.68 -21.68
C PRO A 207 -13.66 -2.16 -22.30
N GLU A 208 -14.16 -2.79 -23.37
CA GLU A 208 -15.44 -2.41 -24.01
C GLU A 208 -16.63 -2.43 -23.03
N THR A 209 -16.65 -3.40 -22.11
CA THR A 209 -17.58 -3.45 -20.98
C THR A 209 -16.84 -3.07 -19.71
N VAL A 210 -17.03 -1.84 -19.25
CA VAL A 210 -16.38 -1.31 -18.04
C VAL A 210 -17.05 -1.91 -16.81
N THR A 211 -16.22 -2.32 -15.84
CA THR A 211 -16.68 -2.80 -14.54
C THR A 211 -16.39 -1.73 -13.50
N ALA A 212 -17.42 -1.26 -12.78
CA ALA A 212 -17.24 -0.50 -11.55
C ALA A 212 -17.43 -1.41 -10.35
N ARG A 213 -16.43 -1.41 -9.45
CA ARG A 213 -16.48 -2.09 -8.17
C ARG A 213 -16.94 -1.12 -7.11
N CYS A 214 -17.99 -1.49 -6.40
CA CYS A 214 -18.62 -0.70 -5.36
C CYS A 214 -18.44 -1.40 -4.02
N THR A 215 -17.79 -0.75 -3.07
CA THR A 215 -17.64 -1.18 -1.68
C THR A 215 -18.24 -0.12 -0.78
N LEU A 216 -19.45 -0.39 -0.30
CA LEU A 216 -20.21 0.53 0.54
C LEU A 216 -20.31 -0.03 1.95
N GLU A 217 -20.03 0.82 2.94
CA GLU A 217 -20.34 0.50 4.33
C GLU A 217 -21.81 0.81 4.56
N VAL A 218 -22.60 -0.26 4.72
CA VAL A 218 -24.05 -0.17 4.79
C VAL A 218 -24.51 -0.66 6.16
N GLN A 219 -24.88 0.23 7.07
CA GLN A 219 -25.32 -0.14 8.43
C GLN A 219 -26.84 0.01 8.55
N GLY A 220 -27.52 -1.05 9.01
CA GLY A 220 -28.93 -1.00 9.43
C GLY A 220 -29.06 -1.04 10.95
N ARG A 221 -30.30 -0.96 11.46
CA ARG A 221 -30.60 -1.06 12.90
C ARG A 221 -30.20 -2.41 13.53
N ALA A 222 -30.00 -3.44 12.70
CA ALA A 222 -29.43 -4.73 13.07
C ALA A 222 -28.06 -4.90 12.39
N MET A 223 -27.05 -5.31 13.15
CA MET A 223 -25.72 -5.64 12.65
C MET A 223 -25.88 -6.82 11.66
N MET A 224 -25.50 -6.64 10.39
CA MET A 224 -25.72 -7.57 9.25
C MET A 224 -27.09 -7.52 8.54
N SER A 225 -27.63 -6.33 8.22
CA SER A 225 -28.79 -6.23 7.32
C SER A 225 -28.39 -6.23 5.83
N PHE A 226 -29.12 -6.98 5.00
CA PHE A 226 -29.12 -6.79 3.54
C PHE A 226 -29.81 -5.46 3.21
N GLY A 227 -29.13 -4.58 2.46
CA GLY A 227 -29.70 -3.32 2.00
C GLY A 227 -30.05 -3.42 0.51
N GLU A 228 -31.17 -2.86 0.10
CA GLU A 228 -31.42 -2.58 -1.31
C GLU A 228 -30.97 -1.15 -1.62
N LEU A 229 -30.16 -1.01 -2.66
CA LEU A 229 -29.72 0.27 -3.20
C LEU A 229 -30.21 0.43 -4.63
N GLU A 230 -30.62 1.64 -4.96
CA GLU A 230 -30.89 2.06 -6.32
C GLU A 230 -29.65 2.76 -6.85
N VAL A 231 -29.00 2.15 -7.84
CA VAL A 231 -27.85 2.73 -8.53
C VAL A 231 -28.34 3.41 -9.79
N PHE A 232 -27.99 4.68 -9.91
CA PHE A 232 -28.25 5.54 -11.05
C PHE A 232 -26.94 5.82 -11.75
N LEU A 233 -26.87 5.55 -13.04
CA LEU A 233 -25.79 6.02 -13.89
C LEU A 233 -26.32 7.16 -14.75
N ARG A 234 -25.58 8.27 -14.74
CA ARG A 234 -25.79 9.37 -15.68
C ARG A 234 -24.71 9.26 -16.76
N PRO A 235 -24.94 8.48 -17.84
CA PRO A 235 -24.03 8.44 -18.98
C PRO A 235 -23.85 9.85 -19.55
N ILE A 236 -22.59 10.21 -19.84
CA ILE A 236 -22.24 11.53 -20.42
C ILE A 236 -22.26 11.45 -21.95
N SER A 237 -21.98 10.28 -22.51
CA SER A 237 -21.96 10.07 -23.96
C SER A 237 -23.34 9.78 -24.55
N HIS A 238 -23.50 10.25 -25.78
CA HIS A 238 -24.77 10.48 -26.45
C HIS A 238 -25.30 9.27 -27.26
N ASP A 239 -24.51 8.21 -27.47
CA ASP A 239 -24.74 7.31 -28.61
C ASP A 239 -24.76 5.80 -28.32
N VAL A 240 -24.99 5.39 -27.06
CA VAL A 240 -24.94 3.95 -26.73
C VAL A 240 -26.25 3.21 -27.04
N PRO A 241 -26.23 2.03 -27.69
CA PRO A 241 -27.43 1.29 -28.03
C PRO A 241 -28.21 0.81 -26.80
N ALA A 242 -29.52 1.08 -26.76
CA ALA A 242 -30.44 0.53 -25.75
C ALA A 242 -30.38 -1.02 -25.60
N PRO A 243 -30.13 -1.83 -26.65
CA PRO A 243 -30.01 -3.28 -26.52
C PRO A 243 -28.85 -3.76 -25.65
N GLU A 244 -27.67 -3.13 -25.76
CA GLU A 244 -26.48 -3.50 -24.97
C GLU A 244 -26.66 -3.20 -23.48
N ALA A 245 -27.26 -2.03 -23.19
CA ALA A 245 -27.59 -1.63 -21.83
C ALA A 245 -28.62 -2.57 -21.19
N ALA A 246 -29.67 -2.94 -21.94
CA ALA A 246 -30.69 -3.88 -21.49
C ALA A 246 -30.12 -5.28 -21.22
N ALA A 247 -29.19 -5.76 -22.06
CA ALA A 247 -28.50 -7.03 -21.86
C ALA A 247 -27.68 -7.06 -20.56
N LEU A 248 -27.15 -5.91 -20.13
CA LEU A 248 -26.43 -5.75 -18.85
C LEU A 248 -27.37 -5.47 -17.65
N GLY A 249 -28.69 -5.49 -17.86
CA GLY A 249 -29.71 -5.32 -16.82
C GLY A 249 -30.00 -3.87 -16.42
N TRP A 250 -29.67 -2.90 -17.28
CA TRP A 250 -29.99 -1.49 -17.05
C TRP A 250 -31.36 -1.11 -17.60
N ASN A 251 -32.15 -0.38 -16.81
CA ASN A 251 -33.36 0.29 -17.29
C ASN A 251 -32.99 1.71 -17.73
N VAL A 252 -32.93 1.95 -19.04
CA VAL A 252 -32.59 3.27 -19.60
C VAL A 252 -33.88 4.05 -19.84
N ARG A 253 -34.01 5.22 -19.20
CA ARG A 253 -35.10 6.18 -19.41
C ARG A 253 -34.56 7.52 -19.89
N PHE A 254 -35.35 8.22 -20.69
CA PHE A 254 -35.05 9.59 -21.07
C PHE A 254 -35.54 10.54 -19.99
N VAL A 255 -34.65 11.40 -19.47
CA VAL A 255 -34.99 12.45 -18.49
C VAL A 255 -35.80 13.57 -19.14
N LYS A 256 -35.64 13.75 -20.46
CA LYS A 256 -36.45 14.62 -21.30
C LYS A 256 -36.74 13.86 -22.60
N GLU A 257 -38.00 13.77 -23.02
CA GLU A 257 -38.35 13.08 -24.26
C GLU A 257 -37.69 13.79 -25.46
N PRO A 258 -37.13 13.06 -26.45
CA PRO A 258 -36.53 13.69 -27.62
C PRO A 258 -37.59 14.51 -28.36
N ASP A 259 -37.32 15.79 -28.65
CA ASP A 259 -38.20 16.59 -29.50
C ASP A 259 -38.13 16.00 -30.93
N PRO A 260 -39.25 15.54 -31.51
CA PRO A 260 -39.28 14.97 -32.85
C PRO A 260 -38.87 15.95 -33.96
N ASN A 261 -38.79 17.25 -33.67
CA ASN A 261 -38.38 18.30 -34.61
C ASN A 261 -36.99 18.90 -34.32
N ALA A 262 -36.22 18.29 -33.40
CA ALA A 262 -34.89 18.74 -33.03
C ALA A 262 -33.93 18.80 -34.23
N GLY A 263 -33.35 19.97 -34.49
CA GLY A 263 -32.29 20.13 -35.49
C GLY A 263 -30.99 19.43 -35.06
N PRO A 264 -30.02 19.22 -35.98
CA PRO A 264 -28.77 18.50 -35.71
C PRO A 264 -27.87 19.12 -34.62
N ASN A 265 -28.20 20.32 -34.14
CA ASN A 265 -27.45 21.06 -33.12
C ASN A 265 -28.19 21.18 -31.77
N GLU A 266 -29.36 20.56 -31.60
CA GLU A 266 -30.06 20.57 -30.32
C GLU A 266 -29.43 19.58 -29.32
N PRO A 267 -29.40 19.93 -28.01
CA PRO A 267 -28.84 19.06 -26.99
C PRO A 267 -29.67 17.78 -26.87
N LEU A 268 -29.04 16.65 -27.17
CA LEU A 268 -29.64 15.32 -27.09
C LEU A 268 -30.21 15.04 -25.68
N PRO A 269 -31.30 14.28 -25.59
CA PRO A 269 -31.97 14.03 -24.31
C PRO A 269 -31.05 13.29 -23.33
N LEU A 270 -30.98 13.80 -22.09
CA LEU A 270 -30.26 13.18 -20.99
C LEU A 270 -30.83 11.78 -20.73
N ARG A 271 -30.00 10.74 -20.86
CA ARG A 271 -30.36 9.37 -20.51
C ARG A 271 -30.01 9.10 -19.06
N LEU A 272 -30.92 8.48 -18.33
CA LEU A 272 -30.71 7.96 -16.99
C LEU A 272 -30.80 6.44 -17.05
N ALA A 273 -29.75 5.75 -16.62
CA ALA A 273 -29.77 4.30 -16.50
C ALA A 273 -29.92 3.92 -15.03
N THR A 274 -30.98 3.20 -14.68
CA THR A 274 -31.27 2.80 -13.30
C THR A 274 -31.20 1.28 -13.14
N ARG A 275 -30.60 0.84 -12.05
CA ARG A 275 -30.54 -0.57 -11.65
C ARG A 275 -30.70 -0.72 -10.15
N LYS A 276 -31.59 -1.62 -9.72
CA LYS A 276 -31.75 -2.01 -8.31
C LYS A 276 -30.78 -3.13 -7.99
N ILE A 277 -30.06 -3.01 -6.87
CA ILE A 277 -29.06 -3.99 -6.43
C ILE A 277 -29.21 -4.25 -4.94
N THR A 278 -29.25 -5.52 -4.56
CA THR A 278 -29.16 -5.94 -3.18
C THR A 278 -27.69 -6.02 -2.76
N VAL A 279 -27.31 -5.27 -1.74
CA VAL A 279 -25.96 -5.18 -1.24
C VAL A 279 -25.86 -5.74 0.17
N LYS A 280 -24.68 -6.28 0.49
CA LYS A 280 -24.33 -6.75 1.82
C LYS A 280 -23.34 -5.78 2.42
N HIS A 281 -23.40 -5.59 3.73
CA HIS A 281 -22.45 -4.75 4.45
C HIS A 281 -21.00 -5.19 4.17
N MET A 282 -20.16 -4.27 3.67
CA MET A 282 -18.72 -4.47 3.45
C MET A 282 -18.34 -5.60 2.47
N ILE A 283 -19.29 -6.09 1.67
CA ILE A 283 -18.98 -7.05 0.59
C ILE A 283 -19.01 -6.28 -0.73
N PRO A 284 -17.90 -6.26 -1.50
CA PRO A 284 -17.86 -5.57 -2.77
C PRO A 284 -18.86 -6.19 -3.75
N PHE A 285 -19.53 -5.35 -4.51
CA PHE A 285 -20.37 -5.75 -5.64
C PHE A 285 -19.90 -5.05 -6.90
N GLU A 286 -20.08 -5.69 -8.04
CA GLU A 286 -19.62 -5.18 -9.33
C GLU A 286 -20.81 -4.84 -10.22
N ILE A 287 -20.75 -3.67 -10.85
CA ILE A 287 -21.70 -3.25 -11.88
C ILE A 287 -20.95 -3.10 -13.20
N GLN A 288 -21.58 -3.56 -14.28
CA GLN A 288 -20.99 -3.51 -15.62
C GLN A 288 -21.81 -2.58 -16.50
N PHE A 289 -21.14 -1.78 -17.31
CA PHE A 289 -21.77 -0.87 -18.27
C PHE A 289 -20.88 -0.66 -19.50
N PRO A 290 -21.46 -0.27 -20.65
CA PRO A 290 -20.69 -0.03 -21.86
C PRO A 290 -19.69 1.11 -21.68
N ARG A 291 -18.44 0.95 -22.15
CA ARG A 291 -17.40 2.00 -22.14
C ARG A 291 -17.87 3.27 -22.84
N GLY A 292 -18.72 3.10 -23.85
CA GLY A 292 -19.36 4.19 -24.55
C GLY A 292 -20.19 5.10 -23.67
N TRP A 293 -20.48 4.80 -22.39
CA TRP A 293 -21.14 5.73 -21.46
C TRP A 293 -20.21 6.80 -20.88
N LEU A 294 -18.89 6.59 -20.94
CA LEU A 294 -17.92 7.61 -20.57
C LEU A 294 -17.82 8.65 -21.68
N GLY A 295 -17.81 9.94 -21.32
CA GLY A 295 -17.55 11.02 -22.28
C GLY A 295 -16.12 10.97 -22.83
N GLU A 296 -15.83 11.71 -23.91
CA GLU A 296 -14.50 11.77 -24.56
C GLU A 296 -13.36 12.14 -23.58
N THR A 297 -13.69 12.85 -22.51
CA THR A 297 -12.75 13.23 -21.44
C THR A 297 -12.67 12.21 -20.29
N GLY A 298 -13.19 10.99 -20.47
CA GLY A 298 -13.27 9.95 -19.44
C GLY A 298 -14.20 10.33 -18.28
N GLY A 299 -15.28 11.04 -18.59
CA GLY A 299 -16.24 11.55 -17.61
C GLY A 299 -17.40 10.58 -17.35
N LEU A 300 -17.73 10.32 -16.09
CA LEU A 300 -18.92 9.53 -15.70
C LEU A 300 -19.41 9.94 -14.31
N ASP A 301 -20.72 10.09 -14.13
CA ASP A 301 -21.31 10.32 -12.81
C ASP A 301 -22.12 9.09 -12.38
N ILE A 302 -21.71 8.47 -11.27
CA ILE A 302 -22.39 7.35 -10.64
C ILE A 302 -23.12 7.87 -9.41
N ALA A 303 -24.43 7.69 -9.37
CA ALA A 303 -25.29 8.07 -8.27
C ALA A 303 -25.80 6.83 -7.53
N VAL A 304 -25.79 6.85 -6.21
CA VAL A 304 -26.36 5.78 -5.38
C VAL A 304 -27.39 6.39 -4.44
N LYS A 305 -28.61 5.85 -4.50
CA LYS A 305 -29.75 6.21 -3.65
C LYS A 305 -30.14 5.01 -2.80
N ARG A 306 -30.60 5.29 -1.59
CA ARG A 306 -31.10 4.26 -0.68
C ARG A 306 -32.51 3.85 -1.09
N ALA A 307 -32.79 2.55 -1.24
CA ALA A 307 -34.15 2.09 -1.51
C ALA A 307 -35.03 2.10 -0.24
N LYS A 308 -34.42 2.11 0.96
CA LYS A 308 -35.12 2.22 2.25
C LYS A 308 -34.50 3.32 3.13
N PRO A 309 -35.31 4.12 3.85
CA PRO A 309 -34.80 5.29 4.60
C PRO A 309 -33.97 4.94 5.84
N ASN A 310 -34.09 3.72 6.38
CA ASN A 310 -33.43 3.27 7.60
C ASN A 310 -32.01 2.73 7.38
N LEU A 311 -31.48 2.87 6.17
CA LEU A 311 -30.16 2.38 5.80
C LEU A 311 -29.13 3.52 5.94
N THR A 312 -28.06 3.29 6.67
CA THR A 312 -26.93 4.20 6.73
C THR A 312 -25.91 3.80 5.69
N VAL A 313 -25.48 4.73 4.83
CA VAL A 313 -24.46 4.48 3.80
C VAL A 313 -23.30 5.44 4.00
N SER A 314 -22.08 4.91 4.13
CA SER A 314 -20.88 5.74 4.14
C SER A 314 -20.44 6.05 2.71
N VAL A 315 -20.06 7.30 2.48
CA VAL A 315 -19.63 7.80 1.18
C VAL A 315 -18.15 8.16 1.26
N ARG A 316 -17.32 7.44 0.51
CA ARG A 316 -15.87 7.72 0.37
C ARG A 316 -15.49 7.78 -1.12
N PRO A 317 -14.45 8.53 -1.50
CA PRO A 317 -13.94 8.53 -2.88
C PRO A 317 -13.63 7.14 -3.43
N LYS A 318 -13.07 6.27 -2.59
CA LYS A 318 -12.70 4.88 -2.94
C LYS A 318 -13.85 3.88 -2.81
N SER A 319 -15.05 4.33 -2.41
CA SER A 319 -16.21 3.44 -2.32
C SER A 319 -16.69 2.96 -3.68
N VAL A 320 -16.41 3.71 -4.75
CA VAL A 320 -16.72 3.33 -6.13
C VAL A 320 -15.47 3.54 -6.96
N VAL A 321 -15.01 2.50 -7.63
CA VAL A 321 -13.81 2.51 -8.46
C VAL A 321 -14.09 1.86 -9.81
N LEU A 322 -13.54 2.43 -10.89
CA LEU A 322 -13.57 1.80 -12.22
C LEU A 322 -12.37 0.88 -12.36
N LEU A 323 -12.58 -0.31 -12.92
CA LEU A 323 -11.53 -1.29 -13.16
C LEU A 323 -11.03 -1.20 -14.60
N SER A 324 -9.70 -1.14 -14.77
CA SER A 324 -9.05 -1.23 -16.08
C SER A 324 -9.15 -2.64 -16.67
N SER A 325 -8.69 -2.75 -17.91
CA SER A 325 -8.43 -4.03 -18.56
C SER A 325 -7.42 -4.86 -17.75
N PRO A 326 -7.46 -6.20 -17.83
CA PRO A 326 -6.47 -7.08 -17.22
C PRO A 326 -5.02 -6.73 -17.60
N HIS A 327 -4.19 -6.45 -16.60
CA HIS A 327 -2.74 -6.28 -16.75
C HIS A 327 -1.98 -7.57 -16.43
N ASN A 328 -0.71 -7.61 -16.85
CA ASN A 328 0.18 -8.74 -16.61
C ASN A 328 0.45 -8.96 -15.12
N PHE A 329 -0.10 -10.05 -14.58
CA PHE A 329 0.09 -10.49 -13.20
C PHE A 329 1.56 -10.50 -12.76
N GLU A 330 2.45 -11.10 -13.56
CA GLU A 330 3.87 -11.27 -13.21
C GLU A 330 4.58 -9.93 -13.00
N TRP A 331 4.19 -8.92 -13.79
CA TRP A 331 4.75 -7.58 -13.67
C TRP A 331 4.25 -6.88 -12.40
N ASN A 332 2.97 -7.06 -12.05
CA ASN A 332 2.43 -6.56 -10.80
C ASN A 332 3.09 -7.21 -9.58
N PHE A 333 3.27 -8.53 -9.61
CA PHE A 333 3.94 -9.25 -8.54
C PHE A 333 5.43 -8.89 -8.44
N ALA A 334 6.12 -8.67 -9.58
CA ALA A 334 7.49 -8.16 -9.58
C ALA A 334 7.60 -6.77 -8.93
N LYS A 335 6.62 -5.88 -9.18
CA LYS A 335 6.49 -4.58 -8.50
C LYS A 335 6.32 -4.73 -6.99
N ALA A 336 5.53 -5.72 -6.53
CA ALA A 336 5.39 -6.03 -5.11
C ALA A 336 6.70 -6.51 -4.47
N ILE A 337 7.40 -7.43 -5.13
CA ILE A 337 8.71 -7.94 -4.68
C ILE A 337 9.75 -6.82 -4.65
N ALA A 338 9.75 -5.92 -5.64
CA ALA A 338 10.63 -4.75 -5.66
C ALA A 338 10.34 -3.80 -4.48
N SER A 339 9.08 -3.53 -4.18
CA SER A 339 8.68 -2.73 -3.00
C SER A 339 9.16 -3.38 -1.70
N THR A 340 8.96 -4.69 -1.56
CA THR A 340 9.44 -5.46 -0.41
C THR A 340 10.98 -5.45 -0.29
N TYR A 341 11.70 -5.52 -1.41
CA TYR A 341 13.16 -5.42 -1.42
C TYR A 341 13.65 -4.06 -0.90
N LEU A 342 12.99 -2.96 -1.28
CA LEU A 342 13.30 -1.62 -0.78
C LEU A 342 13.10 -1.52 0.74
N LEU A 343 12.06 -2.15 1.29
CA LEU A 343 11.87 -2.25 2.74
C LEU A 343 13.06 -2.95 3.40
N TRP A 344 13.52 -4.07 2.84
CA TRP A 344 14.68 -4.79 3.39
C TRP A 344 15.95 -3.95 3.33
N MET A 345 16.12 -3.10 2.31
CA MET A 345 17.28 -2.19 2.20
C MET A 345 17.30 -1.18 3.34
N VAL A 346 16.15 -0.62 3.72
CA VAL A 346 16.03 0.31 4.86
C VAL A 346 16.40 -0.40 6.16
N VAL A 347 15.81 -1.56 6.43
CA VAL A 347 16.09 -2.35 7.63
C VAL A 347 17.56 -2.75 7.68
N LEU A 348 18.11 -3.21 6.56
CA LEU A 348 19.51 -3.59 6.43
C LEU A 348 20.43 -2.41 6.75
N ALA A 349 20.22 -1.25 6.15
CA ALA A 349 21.08 -0.09 6.35
C ALA A 349 21.07 0.40 7.80
N LEU A 350 19.89 0.44 8.44
CA LEU A 350 19.77 0.80 9.85
C LEU A 350 20.45 -0.22 10.76
N THR A 351 20.30 -1.52 10.48
CA THR A 351 20.96 -2.59 11.26
C THR A 351 22.49 -2.59 11.05
N ILE A 352 22.96 -2.23 9.87
CA ILE A 352 24.40 -2.01 9.60
C ILE A 352 24.92 -0.79 10.36
N ALA A 353 24.14 0.29 10.45
CA ALA A 353 24.52 1.44 11.26
C ALA A 353 24.61 1.06 12.75
N GLY A 354 23.62 0.32 13.26
CA GLY A 354 23.59 -0.16 14.64
C GLY A 354 24.77 -1.06 15.01
N SER A 355 25.20 -1.94 14.10
CA SER A 355 26.34 -2.85 14.35
C SER A 355 27.69 -2.15 14.53
N THR A 356 27.80 -0.86 14.20
CA THR A 356 29.03 -0.10 14.47
C THR A 356 29.20 0.24 15.96
N VAL A 357 28.10 0.24 16.72
CA VAL A 357 28.05 0.64 18.13
C VAL A 357 27.64 -0.53 19.04
N LEU A 358 26.71 -1.36 18.58
CA LEU A 358 26.04 -2.41 19.36
C LEU A 358 26.75 -3.76 19.21
N SER A 359 26.69 -4.59 20.25
CA SER A 359 27.11 -6.00 20.19
C SER A 359 26.14 -6.84 19.35
N ALA A 360 26.56 -8.03 18.91
CA ALA A 360 25.73 -8.87 18.03
C ALA A 360 24.30 -9.14 18.56
N PRO A 361 24.10 -9.55 19.83
CA PRO A 361 22.75 -9.82 20.35
C PRO A 361 21.90 -8.55 20.44
N VAL A 362 22.50 -7.43 20.82
CA VAL A 362 21.79 -6.15 20.96
C VAL A 362 21.43 -5.59 19.58
N ASN A 363 22.31 -5.73 18.59
CA ASN A 363 22.04 -5.25 17.25
C ASN A 363 20.95 -6.05 16.52
N LEU A 364 20.86 -7.36 16.79
CA LEU A 364 19.73 -8.19 16.33
C LEU A 364 18.39 -7.67 16.89
N LEU A 365 18.33 -7.43 18.21
CA LEU A 365 17.15 -6.87 18.86
C LEU A 365 16.82 -5.48 18.30
N PHE A 366 17.83 -4.65 18.08
CA PHE A 366 17.67 -3.32 17.48
C PHE A 366 17.07 -3.41 16.07
N GLY A 367 17.61 -4.24 15.18
CA GLY A 367 17.09 -4.40 13.82
C GLY A 367 15.63 -4.89 13.80
N LEU A 368 15.29 -5.84 14.69
CA LEU A 368 13.91 -6.31 14.85
C LEU A 368 12.99 -5.21 15.40
N ALA A 369 13.43 -4.46 16.42
CA ALA A 369 12.66 -3.38 17.01
C ALA A 369 12.40 -2.24 16.02
N VAL A 370 13.36 -1.90 15.17
CA VAL A 370 13.20 -0.93 14.07
C VAL A 370 12.10 -1.38 13.11
N PHE A 371 12.08 -2.66 12.73
CA PHE A 371 11.04 -3.18 11.84
C PHE A 371 9.65 -3.20 12.51
N VAL A 372 9.54 -3.70 13.74
CA VAL A 372 8.26 -3.79 14.46
C VAL A 372 7.69 -2.41 14.70
N THR A 373 8.51 -1.50 15.23
CA THR A 373 8.06 -0.13 15.53
C THR A 373 7.73 0.61 14.24
N GLY A 374 8.55 0.46 13.20
CA GLY A 374 8.29 1.05 11.88
C GLY A 374 7.02 0.53 11.21
N SER A 375 6.64 -0.72 11.45
CA SER A 375 5.37 -1.28 10.99
C SER A 375 4.17 -0.68 11.74
N MET A 376 4.34 -0.32 13.01
CA MET A 376 3.30 0.31 13.83
C MET A 376 3.10 1.82 13.57
N VAL A 377 4.06 2.48 12.91
CA VAL A 377 4.02 3.94 12.64
C VAL A 377 2.72 4.37 11.96
N GLY A 378 2.22 3.60 10.98
CA GLY A 378 0.97 3.91 10.27
C GLY A 378 -0.24 4.01 11.22
N TYR A 379 -0.42 3.00 12.08
CA TYR A 379 -1.49 2.99 13.09
C TYR A 379 -1.39 4.16 14.07
N VAL A 380 -0.18 4.49 14.51
CA VAL A 380 0.03 5.63 15.41
C VAL A 380 -0.30 6.93 14.70
N ARG A 381 0.13 7.11 13.44
CA ARG A 381 -0.20 8.30 12.62
C ARG A 381 -1.70 8.45 12.40
N GLU A 382 -2.41 7.36 12.15
CA GLU A 382 -3.87 7.36 12.00
C GLU A 382 -4.60 7.74 13.29
N SER A 383 -4.03 7.47 14.47
CA SER A 383 -4.61 7.85 15.76
C SER A 383 -4.35 9.31 16.19
N LEU A 384 -3.32 9.96 15.65
CA LEU A 384 -2.93 11.33 16.04
C LEU A 384 -4.03 12.40 15.82
N PRO A 385 -4.80 12.40 14.72
CA PRO A 385 -5.89 13.34 14.52
C PRO A 385 -6.94 13.28 15.63
N THR A 386 -7.27 12.07 16.11
CA THR A 386 -8.21 11.86 17.21
C THR A 386 -7.74 12.51 18.51
N VAL A 387 -6.44 12.43 18.80
CA VAL A 387 -5.84 13.10 19.97
C VAL A 387 -5.88 14.62 19.80
N ALA A 388 -5.60 15.11 18.58
CA ALA A 388 -5.66 16.54 18.28
C ALA A 388 -7.08 17.11 18.39
N GLU A 389 -8.10 16.35 17.97
CA GLU A 389 -9.52 16.69 18.12
C GLU A 389 -9.90 16.78 19.61
N ARG A 390 -9.48 15.81 20.42
CA ARG A 390 -9.69 15.84 21.88
C ARG A 390 -9.05 17.05 22.55
N ILE A 391 -7.84 17.45 22.15
CA ILE A 391 -7.21 18.67 22.67
C ILE A 391 -8.06 19.91 22.34
N LYS A 392 -8.61 20.00 21.12
CA LYS A 392 -9.49 21.12 20.74
C LYS A 392 -10.77 21.15 21.55
N VAL A 393 -11.38 19.99 21.81
CA VAL A 393 -12.60 19.87 22.63
C VAL A 393 -12.31 20.26 24.08
N ALA A 394 -11.22 19.75 24.66
CA ALA A 394 -10.82 20.12 26.02
C ALA A 394 -10.50 21.62 26.17
N GLU A 395 -9.89 22.23 25.15
CA GLU A 395 -9.65 23.68 25.12
C GLU A 395 -10.93 24.51 25.00
N SER A 396 -11.97 24.01 24.31
CA SER A 396 -13.28 24.66 24.31
C SER A 396 -14.01 24.51 25.64
N GLU A 397 -13.92 23.34 26.28
CA GLU A 397 -14.53 23.08 27.59
C GLU A 397 -13.87 23.89 28.70
N GLU A 398 -12.54 24.06 28.69
CA GLU A 398 -11.85 24.93 29.67
C GLU A 398 -12.26 26.40 29.52
N LYS A 399 -12.48 26.87 28.28
CA LYS A 399 -12.98 28.22 28.00
C LYS A 399 -14.42 28.42 28.43
N GLU A 400 -15.27 27.39 28.34
CA GLU A 400 -16.67 27.44 28.79
C GLU A 400 -16.79 27.25 30.31
N ALA A 401 -15.90 26.48 30.94
CA ALA A 401 -15.86 26.27 32.38
C ALA A 401 -15.53 27.54 33.18
N ASP A 402 -14.82 28.50 32.57
CA ASP A 402 -14.57 29.84 33.12
C ASP A 402 -15.85 30.71 33.19
N HIS A 403 -16.97 30.25 32.61
CA HIS A 403 -18.28 30.91 32.63
C HIS A 403 -19.38 30.13 33.37
N GLY A 404 -19.00 29.15 34.19
CA GLY A 404 -19.88 28.57 35.20
C GLY A 404 -20.73 27.40 34.71
N HIS A 405 -20.20 26.19 34.85
CA HIS A 405 -20.81 25.03 35.49
C HIS A 405 -19.87 23.83 35.28
N LYS A 406 -19.38 23.23 36.38
CA LYS A 406 -18.56 22.01 36.31
C LYS A 406 -19.48 20.80 36.18
N HIS A 407 -19.56 20.22 34.99
CA HIS A 407 -19.89 18.80 34.86
C HIS A 407 -18.59 18.02 34.66
N GLY A 408 -18.17 17.33 35.71
CA GLY A 408 -17.11 16.33 35.63
C GLY A 408 -17.62 15.07 34.94
N GLY A 409 -16.76 14.45 34.13
CA GLY A 409 -17.02 13.14 33.58
C GLY A 409 -15.95 12.65 32.61
N GLY A 410 -14.89 12.03 33.14
CA GLY A 410 -14.20 10.94 32.45
C GLY A 410 -12.72 11.17 32.16
N GLU A 411 -11.84 10.75 33.08
CA GLU A 411 -10.46 10.29 32.80
C GLU A 411 -9.59 11.10 31.82
N ASP A 412 -9.76 12.41 31.69
CA ASP A 412 -8.95 13.21 30.77
C ASP A 412 -7.58 13.58 31.36
N PHE A 413 -6.52 13.27 30.63
CA PHE A 413 -5.17 13.73 30.93
C PHE A 413 -5.11 15.26 30.87
N PRO A 414 -4.32 15.93 31.74
CA PRO A 414 -4.16 17.37 31.68
C PRO A 414 -3.70 17.85 30.28
N ILE A 415 -4.22 18.98 29.79
CA ILE A 415 -3.86 19.54 28.46
C ILE A 415 -2.34 19.64 28.24
N PRO A 416 -1.51 20.07 29.22
CA PRO A 416 -0.06 20.07 29.06
C PRO A 416 0.53 18.67 28.82
N VAL A 417 -0.02 17.64 29.45
CA VAL A 417 0.39 16.23 29.26
C VAL A 417 0.00 15.74 27.87
N LEU A 418 -1.19 16.10 27.37
CA LEU A 418 -1.64 15.79 26.01
C LEU A 418 -0.74 16.46 24.96
N ARG A 419 -0.40 17.75 25.14
CA ARG A 419 0.52 18.48 24.24
C ARG A 419 1.93 17.89 24.26
N PHE A 420 2.43 17.52 25.44
CA PHE A 420 3.72 16.87 25.57
C PHE A 420 3.73 15.49 24.88
N SER A 421 2.69 14.69 25.09
CA SER A 421 2.49 13.41 24.39
C SER A 421 2.50 13.60 22.88
N GLN A 422 1.73 14.56 22.35
CA GLN A 422 1.67 14.85 20.92
C GLN A 422 3.03 15.31 20.35
N PHE A 423 3.78 16.12 21.09
CA PHE A 423 5.13 16.55 20.72
C PHE A 423 6.10 15.37 20.65
N VAL A 424 6.14 14.54 21.70
CA VAL A 424 6.98 13.33 21.75
C VAL A 424 6.62 12.38 20.62
N SER A 425 5.33 12.10 20.41
CA SER A 425 4.86 11.24 19.31
C SER A 425 5.30 11.75 17.95
N ARG A 426 5.19 13.05 17.66
CA ARG A 426 5.64 13.61 16.36
C ARG A 426 7.13 13.44 16.14
N ILE A 427 7.96 13.67 17.16
CA ILE A 427 9.41 13.47 17.08
C ILE A 427 9.73 11.99 16.86
N SER A 428 9.12 11.09 17.63
CA SER A 428 9.32 9.65 17.48
C SER A 428 8.92 9.15 16.09
N LEU A 429 7.80 9.63 15.53
CA LEU A 429 7.32 9.26 14.20
C LEU A 429 8.12 9.87 13.04
N ALA A 430 8.91 10.91 13.31
CA ALA A 430 9.84 11.48 12.34
C ALA A 430 11.18 10.70 12.31
N ALA A 431 11.60 10.16 13.47
CA ALA A 431 12.84 9.39 13.57
C ALA A 431 12.70 7.96 13.00
N ILE A 432 11.52 7.34 13.15
CA ILE A 432 11.29 5.94 12.77
C ILE A 432 10.76 5.85 11.34
N PRO A 433 11.38 5.04 10.46
CA PRO A 433 10.87 4.80 9.11
C PRO A 433 9.49 4.15 9.12
N ASP A 434 8.55 4.72 8.37
CA ASP A 434 7.22 4.14 8.15
C ASP A 434 7.30 2.99 7.13
N MET A 435 7.25 1.75 7.64
CA MET A 435 7.37 0.55 6.81
C MET A 435 6.14 0.31 5.96
N ASN A 436 4.99 0.92 6.29
CA ASN A 436 3.74 0.76 5.53
C ASN A 436 3.83 1.39 4.14
N THR A 437 4.76 2.32 3.93
CA THR A 437 5.09 2.90 2.61
C THR A 437 5.38 1.81 1.57
N PHE A 438 5.99 0.69 1.99
CA PHE A 438 6.37 -0.41 1.12
C PHE A 438 5.33 -1.55 1.08
N ASP A 439 4.22 -1.46 1.81
CA ASP A 439 3.22 -2.53 1.85
C ASP A 439 2.51 -2.66 0.50
N ALA A 440 2.82 -3.73 -0.22
CA ALA A 440 2.23 -4.11 -1.49
C ALA A 440 1.17 -5.21 -1.37
N SER A 441 0.89 -5.69 -0.15
CA SER A 441 -0.09 -6.76 0.05
C SER A 441 -1.54 -6.28 -0.02
N THR A 442 -1.82 -5.02 0.33
CA THR A 442 -3.19 -4.49 0.29
C THR A 442 -3.71 -4.29 -1.13
N PRO A 443 -2.94 -3.77 -2.12
CA PRO A 443 -3.36 -3.77 -3.51
C PRO A 443 -3.51 -5.18 -4.08
N ILE A 444 -2.56 -6.08 -3.78
CA ILE A 444 -2.61 -7.48 -4.23
C ILE A 444 -3.88 -8.18 -3.73
N LEU A 445 -4.21 -8.04 -2.44
CA LEU A 445 -5.42 -8.62 -1.85
C LEU A 445 -6.71 -8.11 -2.52
N ARG A 446 -6.69 -6.91 -3.10
CA ARG A 446 -7.81 -6.35 -3.85
C ARG A 446 -7.81 -6.75 -5.34
N GLY A 447 -6.78 -7.48 -5.79
CA GLY A 447 -6.56 -7.79 -7.21
C GLY A 447 -6.16 -6.57 -8.04
N VAL A 448 -5.53 -5.58 -7.40
CA VAL A 448 -5.25 -4.28 -7.99
C VAL A 448 -3.79 -4.15 -8.40
N ASP A 449 -3.54 -3.48 -9.53
CA ASP A 449 -2.20 -3.15 -9.98
C ASP A 449 -1.53 -2.13 -9.05
N ILE A 450 -0.28 -2.38 -8.70
CA ILE A 450 0.53 -1.49 -7.87
C ILE A 450 1.01 -0.33 -8.75
N PRO A 451 0.62 0.92 -8.44
CA PRO A 451 1.01 2.06 -9.26
C PRO A 451 2.52 2.28 -9.20
N ALA A 452 3.12 2.56 -10.36
CA ALA A 452 4.56 2.79 -10.47
C ALA A 452 5.04 3.99 -9.62
N ASP A 453 4.19 5.01 -9.49
CA ASP A 453 4.47 6.19 -8.67
C ASP A 453 4.71 5.83 -7.19
N LYS A 454 3.93 4.89 -6.65
CA LYS A 454 4.11 4.40 -5.27
C LYS A 454 5.48 3.74 -5.08
N ILE A 455 5.96 3.01 -6.10
CA ILE A 455 7.28 2.36 -6.06
C ILE A 455 8.39 3.42 -6.13
N TYR A 456 8.22 4.44 -6.97
CA TYR A 456 9.15 5.54 -7.08
C TYR A 456 9.24 6.36 -5.79
N GLU A 457 8.11 6.60 -5.12
CA GLU A 457 8.07 7.21 -3.79
C GLU A 457 8.77 6.35 -2.75
N GLY A 458 8.49 5.04 -2.73
CA GLY A 458 9.20 4.07 -1.90
C GLY A 458 10.71 4.07 -2.16
N LEU A 459 11.15 4.17 -3.41
CA LEU A 459 12.57 4.23 -3.78
C LEU A 459 13.26 5.48 -3.23
N LYS A 460 12.64 6.66 -3.40
CA LYS A 460 13.15 7.92 -2.82
C LYS A 460 13.27 7.82 -1.31
N PHE A 461 12.23 7.30 -0.66
CA PHE A 461 12.19 7.09 0.77
C PHE A 461 13.30 6.13 1.22
N ALA A 462 13.44 4.98 0.57
CA ALA A 462 14.47 4.00 0.87
C ALA A 462 15.87 4.59 0.72
N LEU A 463 16.14 5.30 -0.38
CA LEU A 463 17.43 5.92 -0.64
C LEU A 463 17.81 6.93 0.45
N ALA A 464 16.86 7.77 0.87
CA ALA A 464 17.08 8.75 1.93
C ALA A 464 17.51 8.08 3.24
N TYR A 465 16.78 7.03 3.67
CA TYR A 465 17.11 6.29 4.89
C TYR A 465 18.42 5.49 4.76
N VAL A 466 18.67 4.86 3.62
CA VAL A 466 19.91 4.09 3.38
C VAL A 466 21.13 5.01 3.46
N VAL A 467 21.10 6.15 2.76
CA VAL A 467 22.20 7.12 2.79
C VAL A 467 22.38 7.68 4.20
N GLY A 468 21.29 8.10 4.86
CA GLY A 468 21.34 8.62 6.22
C GLY A 468 21.91 7.62 7.23
N ALA A 469 21.47 6.37 7.18
CA ALA A 469 21.95 5.31 8.07
C ALA A 469 23.42 4.97 7.83
N LEU A 470 23.86 4.88 6.57
CA LEU A 470 25.27 4.62 6.25
C LEU A 470 26.18 5.79 6.68
N LEU A 471 25.73 7.03 6.54
CA LEU A 471 26.47 8.20 7.05
C LEU A 471 26.55 8.21 8.58
N ALA A 472 25.45 7.87 9.27
CA ALA A 472 25.44 7.74 10.72
C ALA A 472 26.40 6.63 11.19
N GLY A 473 26.36 5.45 10.55
CA GLY A 473 27.31 4.36 10.83
C GLY A 473 28.76 4.77 10.59
N LEU A 474 29.04 5.54 9.53
CA LEU A 474 30.38 6.09 9.29
C LEU A 474 30.83 7.05 10.40
N ALA A 475 29.93 7.91 10.87
CA ALA A 475 30.22 8.86 11.95
C ALA A 475 30.53 8.12 13.26
N PHE A 476 29.76 7.10 13.62
CA PHE A 476 30.00 6.28 14.80
C PHE A 476 31.33 5.53 14.74
N LEU A 477 31.68 4.97 13.59
CA LEU A 477 32.99 4.34 13.38
C LEU A 477 34.14 5.34 13.59
N ARG A 478 33.98 6.60 13.18
CA ARG A 478 35.00 7.64 13.42
C ARG A 478 35.12 8.00 14.90
N MET A 479 34.01 8.11 15.63
CA MET A 479 34.02 8.50 17.04
C MET A 479 34.68 7.45 17.94
N ARG A 480 34.50 6.15 17.63
CA ARG A 480 35.00 5.05 18.46
C ARG A 480 36.52 4.95 18.51
N GLU A 481 37.24 5.53 17.55
CA GLU A 481 38.70 5.48 17.49
C GLU A 481 39.42 6.55 18.30
N PHE A 482 38.70 7.56 18.79
CA PHE A 482 39.27 8.59 19.67
C PHE A 482 39.20 8.20 21.17
N ARG A 483 38.87 6.94 21.46
CA ARG A 483 38.94 6.29 22.77
C ARG A 483 39.84 5.06 22.68
#